data_AF-A0A843ATX3-F1
#
_entry.id   AF-A0A843ATX3-F1
#
_cell.length_a   1.000
_cell.length_b   1.000
_cell.length_c   1.000
_cell.angle_alpha   90.00
_cell.angle_beta   90.00
_cell.angle_gamma   90.00
#
_symmetry.space_group_name_H-M   'P 1'
#
loop_
_entity.id
_entity.type
_entity.pdbx_description
1 polymer ?
#
loop_
_entity_poly.entity_id
_entity_poly.type
_entity_poly.pdbx_seq_one_letter_code
_entity_poly.pdbx_strand_id
1 'polypeptide(L)'
;MREKAFGMIEQGSVEGRKTKGFSGLFIMRSMDDPDTGYVLSMWDSEESLDAAFDGIIKQIRGSISDMVTGPPEMKRLDAREIVAMKMTMPA
;
A
#
# COMPACT_ATOMS: atom_id res chain seq x y z
N MET A 1 15.83 3.64 7.96
CA MET A 1 14.57 4.43 7.97
C MET A 1 13.46 3.75 7.17
N ARG A 2 13.73 3.29 5.94
CA ARG A 2 12.79 2.52 5.09
C ARG A 2 12.02 1.40 5.81
N GLU A 3 12.71 0.50 6.51
CA GLU A 3 12.04 -0.63 7.21
C GLU A 3 11.09 -0.16 8.33
N LYS A 4 11.41 0.95 8.99
CA LYS A 4 10.54 1.54 10.01
C LYS A 4 9.29 2.14 9.36
N ALA A 5 9.44 2.83 8.24
CA ALA A 5 8.32 3.35 7.46
C ALA A 5 7.41 2.22 6.97
N PHE A 6 7.97 1.12 6.44
CA PHE A 6 7.19 -0.05 6.05
C PHE A 6 6.47 -0.71 7.22
N GLY A 7 7.10 -0.85 8.38
CA GLY A 7 6.44 -1.36 9.58
C GLY A 7 5.23 -0.52 9.98
N MET A 8 5.32 0.81 9.88
CA MET A 8 4.19 1.71 10.16
C MET A 8 3.08 1.61 9.11
N ILE A 9 3.43 1.46 7.82
CA ILE A 9 2.47 1.24 6.75
C ILE A 9 1.76 -0.10 6.93
N GLU A 10 2.49 -1.16 7.28
CA GLU A 10 1.92 -2.47 7.56
C GLU A 10 0.97 -2.42 8.76
N GLN A 11 1.34 -1.76 9.85
CA GLN A 11 0.47 -1.55 11.00
C GLN A 11 -0.79 -0.75 10.63
N GLY A 12 -0.65 0.37 9.93
CA GLY A 12 -1.79 1.17 9.44
C GLY A 12 -2.68 0.36 8.48
N SER A 13 -2.10 -0.57 7.72
CA SER A 13 -2.86 -1.47 6.85
C SER A 13 -3.72 -2.47 7.61
N VAL A 14 -3.41 -2.80 8.87
CA VAL A 14 -4.28 -3.66 9.70
C VAL A 14 -5.63 -2.97 9.96
N GLU A 15 -5.63 -1.65 10.13
CA GLU A 15 -6.85 -0.85 10.19
C GLU A 15 -7.46 -0.65 8.80
N GLY A 16 -6.61 -0.45 7.78
CA GLY A 16 -7.01 -0.42 6.37
C GLY A 16 -7.78 -1.68 5.92
N ARG A 17 -7.40 -2.86 6.43
CA ARG A 17 -8.11 -4.14 6.18
C ARG A 17 -9.55 -4.17 6.67
N LYS A 18 -9.91 -3.29 7.60
CA LYS A 18 -11.30 -3.13 8.09
C LYS A 18 -12.07 -2.09 7.28
N THR A 19 -11.39 -1.35 6.41
CA THR A 19 -12.01 -0.32 5.57
C THR A 19 -12.80 -0.99 4.46
N LYS A 20 -14.03 -0.50 4.23
CA LYS A 20 -14.89 -1.02 3.16
C LYS A 20 -14.14 -0.97 1.82
N GLY A 21 -14.23 -2.07 1.07
CA GLY A 21 -13.65 -2.20 -0.26
C GLY A 21 -12.15 -2.46 -0.30
N PHE A 22 -11.44 -2.50 0.83
CA PHE A 22 -10.03 -2.89 0.84
C PHE A 22 -9.87 -4.37 0.43
N SER A 23 -9.06 -4.62 -0.59
CA SER A 23 -8.85 -5.96 -1.17
C SER A 23 -7.45 -6.51 -0.92
N GLY A 24 -6.46 -5.66 -0.65
CA GLY A 24 -5.11 -6.12 -0.34
C GLY A 24 -4.06 -5.03 -0.33
N LEU A 25 -2.88 -5.37 0.22
CA LEU A 25 -1.68 -4.54 0.24
C LEU A 25 -0.47 -5.38 -0.14
N PHE A 26 0.35 -4.85 -1.04
CA PHE A 26 1.68 -5.35 -1.34
C PHE A 26 2.70 -4.26 -1.03
N ILE A 27 3.75 -4.63 -0.29
CA ILE A 27 4.90 -3.77 -0.03
C ILE A 27 6.07 -4.36 -0.81
N MET A 28 6.67 -3.56 -1.68
CA MET A 28 7.76 -3.96 -2.55
C MET A 28 8.98 -3.10 -2.27
N ARG A 29 10.15 -3.75 -2.25
CA ARG A 29 11.45 -3.08 -2.12
C ARG A 29 12.01 -2.81 -3.51
N SER A 30 12.56 -1.62 -3.73
CA SER A 30 13.34 -1.39 -4.94
C SER A 30 14.62 -2.23 -4.89
N MET A 31 14.97 -2.84 -6.03
CA MET A 31 16.21 -3.60 -6.20
C MET A 31 17.38 -2.68 -6.57
N ASP A 32 17.09 -1.57 -7.24
CA ASP A 32 18.09 -0.64 -7.78
C ASP A 32 18.44 0.48 -6.80
N ASP A 33 17.52 0.80 -5.89
CA ASP A 33 17.68 1.87 -4.89
C ASP A 33 17.28 1.37 -3.49
N PRO A 34 18.23 1.21 -2.56
CA PRO A 34 17.96 0.71 -1.22
C PRO A 34 17.12 1.65 -0.36
N ASP A 35 16.98 2.93 -0.72
CA ASP A 35 16.17 3.89 0.03
C ASP A 35 14.75 4.04 -0.55
N THR A 36 14.48 3.42 -1.70
CA THR A 36 13.16 3.47 -2.36
C THR A 36 12.31 2.23 -2.07
N GLY A 37 11.01 2.47 -1.94
CA GLY A 37 9.99 1.48 -1.64
C GLY A 37 8.67 1.77 -2.33
N TYR A 38 7.92 0.73 -2.65
CA TYR A 38 6.60 0.86 -3.28
C TYR A 38 5.55 0.18 -2.43
N VAL A 39 4.36 0.78 -2.41
CA VAL A 39 3.19 0.25 -1.72
C VAL A 39 2.04 0.23 -2.70
N LEU A 40 1.53 -0.96 -2.98
CA LEU A 40 0.37 -1.17 -3.84
C LEU A 40 -0.80 -1.57 -2.95
N SER A 41 -1.86 -0.77 -2.94
CA SER A 41 -3.12 -1.10 -2.27
C SER A 41 -4.21 -1.32 -3.32
N MET A 42 -5.06 -2.32 -3.10
CA MET A 42 -6.13 -2.69 -4.01
C MET A 42 -7.48 -2.43 -3.35
N TRP A 43 -8.41 -1.88 -4.13
CA TRP A 43 -9.73 -1.47 -3.68
C TRP A 43 -10.79 -1.96 -4.67
N ASP A 44 -11.98 -2.28 -4.18
CA ASP A 44 -13.07 -2.84 -4.98
C ASP A 44 -13.73 -1.83 -5.94
N SER A 45 -13.60 -0.54 -5.63
CA SER A 45 -14.25 0.56 -6.33
C SER A 45 -13.51 1.87 -6.09
N GLU A 46 -13.74 2.84 -6.99
CA GLU A 46 -13.21 4.19 -6.87
C GLU A 46 -13.74 4.91 -5.62
N GLU A 47 -15.02 4.70 -5.27
CA GLU A 47 -15.64 5.27 -4.06
C GLU A 47 -14.93 4.81 -2.78
N SER A 48 -14.64 3.50 -2.67
CA SER A 48 -13.88 2.95 -1.54
C SER A 48 -12.47 3.52 -1.47
N LEU A 49 -11.80 3.69 -2.61
CA LEU A 49 -10.47 4.29 -2.69
C LEU A 49 -10.49 5.77 -2.26
N ASP A 50 -11.48 6.55 -2.72
CA ASP A 50 -11.63 7.95 -2.34
C ASP A 50 -11.85 8.12 -0.82
N ALA A 51 -12.73 7.31 -0.23
CA ALA A 51 -12.93 7.29 1.21
C ALA A 51 -11.64 6.93 1.97
N ALA A 52 -10.83 6.02 1.43
CA ALA A 52 -9.54 5.66 2.00
C ALA A 52 -8.49 6.77 1.89
N PHE A 53 -8.51 7.55 0.79
CA PHE A 53 -7.65 8.71 0.60
C PHE A 53 -7.87 9.77 1.69
N ASP A 54 -9.13 10.04 2.04
CA ASP A 54 -9.46 11.00 3.09
C ASP A 54 -9.31 10.44 4.51
N GLY A 55 -9.30 9.11 4.65
CA GLY A 55 -9.12 8.39 5.91
C GLY A 55 -7.72 7.80 6.09
N ILE A 56 -7.64 6.48 6.00
CA ILE A 56 -6.45 5.71 6.43
C ILE A 56 -5.17 6.06 5.66
N ILE A 57 -5.26 6.35 4.35
CA ILE A 57 -4.08 6.70 3.55
C ILE A 57 -3.51 8.04 4.01
N LYS A 58 -4.36 9.03 4.32
CA LYS A 58 -3.93 10.32 4.85
C LYS A 58 -3.24 10.18 6.21
N GLN A 59 -3.78 9.34 7.10
CA GLN A 59 -3.18 9.07 8.41
C GLN A 59 -1.80 8.41 8.28
N ILE A 60 -1.67 7.40 7.41
CA ILE A 60 -0.39 6.73 7.14
C ILE A 60 0.63 7.73 6.59
N ARG A 61 0.24 8.56 5.61
CA ARG A 61 1.11 9.61 5.05
C ARG A 61 1.62 10.58 6.12
N GLY A 62 0.75 11.02 7.02
CA GLY A 62 1.15 11.84 8.17
C GLY A 62 2.17 11.13 9.05
N SER A 63 1.93 9.84 9.32
CA SER A 63 2.75 9.03 10.24
C SER A 63 4.15 8.72 9.71
N ILE A 64 4.34 8.67 8.39
CA ILE A 64 5.64 8.41 7.76
C ILE A 64 6.34 9.69 7.26
N SER A 65 5.71 10.86 7.38
CA SER A 65 6.19 12.10 6.75
C SER A 65 7.61 12.49 7.16
N ASP A 66 7.98 12.31 8.43
CA ASP A 66 9.34 12.57 8.94
C ASP A 66 10.37 11.50 8.53
N MET A 67 9.92 10.40 7.92
CA MET A 67 10.76 9.25 7.55
C MET A 67 11.07 9.18 6.05
N VAL A 68 10.47 10.07 5.25
CA VAL A 68 10.63 10.14 3.80
C VAL A 68 11.17 11.50 3.38
N THR A 69 12.00 11.55 2.35
CA THR A 69 12.64 12.78 1.83
C THR A 69 11.70 13.70 1.05
N GLY A 70 10.39 13.47 1.14
CA GLY A 70 9.34 14.23 0.48
C GLY A 70 8.00 13.48 0.52
N PRO A 71 6.89 14.13 0.13
CA PRO A 71 5.60 13.45 0.05
C PRO A 71 5.69 12.26 -0.93
N PRO A 72 5.14 11.09 -0.59
CA PRO A 72 5.12 9.94 -1.49
C PRO A 72 4.40 10.28 -2.80
N GLU A 73 4.97 9.86 -3.93
CA GLU A 73 4.27 9.88 -5.20
C GLU A 73 3.13 8.85 -5.16
N MET A 74 1.95 9.26 -5.64
CA MET A 74 0.77 8.40 -5.67
C MET A 74 0.15 8.41 -7.05
N LYS A 75 -0.13 7.22 -7.57
CA LYS A 75 -0.80 7.03 -8.84
C LYS A 75 -1.99 6.10 -8.66
N ARG A 76 -3.13 6.52 -9.20
CA ARG A 76 -4.34 5.68 -9.28
C ARG A 76 -4.30 4.90 -10.58
N LEU A 77 -4.62 3.60 -10.51
CA LEU A 77 -4.61 2.70 -11.64
C LEU A 77 -5.91 1.90 -11.64
N ASP A 78 -6.67 1.98 -12.73
CA ASP A 78 -7.83 1.11 -12.94
C ASP A 78 -7.37 -0.25 -13.41
N ALA A 79 -7.36 -1.21 -12.49
CA ALA A 79 -7.07 -2.59 -12.82
C ALA A 79 -8.30 -3.24 -13.45
N ARG A 80 -8.30 -3.36 -14.78
CA ARG A 80 -9.35 -4.09 -15.52
C ARG A 80 -9.29 -5.60 -15.31
N GLU A 81 -8.09 -6.10 -15.03
CA GLU A 81 -7.84 -7.51 -14.77
C GLU A 81 -6.63 -7.65 -13.84
N ILE A 82 -6.77 -8.45 -12.77
CA ILE A 82 -5.67 -8.89 -11.92
C ILE A 82 -5.73 -10.41 -11.91
N VAL A 83 -4.75 -11.06 -12.53
CA VAL A 83 -4.63 -12.52 -12.53
C VAL A 83 -3.65 -12.94 -11.45
N ALA A 84 -4.14 -13.65 -10.44
CA ALA A 84 -3.30 -14.29 -9.43
C ALA A 84 -3.35 -15.81 -9.60
N MET A 85 -2.19 -16.44 -9.81
CA MET A 85 -2.07 -17.89 -9.88
C MET A 85 -1.46 -18.44 -8.58
N LYS A 86 -2.18 -19.37 -7.95
CA LYS A 86 -1.64 -20.20 -6.87
C LYS A 86 -1.03 -21.46 -7.48
N MET A 87 0.23 -21.73 -7.17
CA MET A 87 0.90 -22.97 -7.55
C MET A 87 1.24 -23.78 -6.30
N THR A 88 1.04 -25.09 -6.36
CA THR A 88 1.50 -26.03 -5.35
C THR A 88 2.72 -26.74 -5.90
N MET A 89 3.85 -26.64 -5.20
CA MET A 89 5.08 -27.33 -5.59
C MET A 89 5.00 -28.79 -5.13
N PRO A 90 5.48 -29.77 -5.93
CA PRO A 90 5.72 -31.12 -5.42
C PRO A 90 6.76 -31.09 -4.30
N ALA A 91 6.62 -32.01 -3.35
CA ALA A 91 7.49 -32.15 -2.18
C ALA A 91 8.95 -32.44 -2.57
#